data_AF-V4NZH7-F1
#
_entry.id   AF-V4NZH7-F1
#
_cell.length_a   1.000
_cell.length_b   1.000
_cell.length_c   1.000
_cell.angle_alpha   90.00
_cell.angle_beta   90.00
_cell.angle_gamma   90.00
#
_symmetry.space_group_name_H-M   'P 1'
#
loop_
_entity.id
_entity.type
_entity.pdbx_description
1 polymer ?
#
loop_
_entity_poly.entity_id
_entity_poly.type
_entity_poly.pdbx_seq_one_letter_code
_entity_poly.pdbx_strand_id
1 'polypeptide(L)'
;MALGLRQFELDVGADPTGGLYAKPYDQARPEIQALMAAPGAKVLHFPNFDTDTHCLTFRTCLAIFDRWSKAHPDHDPIVILVNSSDFPKTLGQLPHDANFDASTINELDADIAAVIGSERVITPDMVRGKFPTLRDAVLAGNWPDIAHVRGHFLFVLDGNTNHEALYREGHPSLSGRLMFGFYDASEPEAAIFNIQDPVNEQGHIRDLVQKGFIVRTRADADTEEARVHDDSRMRAALASGAQLISTDYYAGVPDPLALNYTADFQGPYFRCNPVVAHCAPQPQIDNN
;
A
#
# COMPACT_ATOMS: atom_id res chain seq x y z
N MET A 1 5.64 6.64 10.60
CA MET A 1 4.43 7.46 10.84
C MET A 1 4.70 8.85 11.41
N ALA A 2 5.59 9.00 12.42
CA ALA A 2 5.92 10.31 13.02
C ALA A 2 6.47 11.34 12.02
N LEU A 3 7.13 10.89 10.95
CA LEU A 3 7.65 11.73 9.87
C LEU A 3 6.56 12.37 8.97
N GLY A 4 5.29 12.02 9.17
CA GLY A 4 4.20 12.49 8.32
C GLY A 4 3.89 11.58 7.13
N LEU A 5 4.63 10.49 6.92
CA LEU A 5 4.30 9.47 5.92
C LEU A 5 2.90 8.89 6.18
N ARG A 6 2.11 8.76 5.10
CA ARG A 6 0.74 8.24 5.11
C ARG A 6 0.50 7.09 4.13
N GLN A 7 1.50 6.71 3.34
CA GLN A 7 1.47 5.49 2.53
C GLN A 7 2.56 4.53 3.03
N PHE A 8 2.18 3.27 3.21
CA PHE A 8 3.07 2.18 3.60
C PHE A 8 2.80 0.98 2.69
N GLU A 9 3.75 0.06 2.66
CA GLU A 9 3.64 -1.22 1.95
C GLU A 9 4.01 -2.36 2.90
N LEU A 10 3.29 -3.46 2.80
CA LEU A 10 3.55 -4.70 3.52
C LEU A 10 3.59 -5.84 2.50
N ASP A 11 4.78 -6.40 2.27
CA ASP A 11 4.92 -7.67 1.56
C ASP A 11 4.43 -8.81 2.44
N VAL A 12 3.40 -9.51 1.99
CA VAL A 12 2.77 -10.60 2.72
C VAL A 12 2.92 -11.93 2.00
N GLY A 13 3.30 -12.97 2.75
CA GLY A 13 3.31 -14.36 2.31
C GLY A 13 2.27 -15.19 3.06
N ALA A 14 1.55 -16.06 2.35
CA ALA A 14 0.53 -16.94 2.93
C ALA A 14 1.17 -18.02 3.83
N ASP A 15 0.64 -18.20 5.04
CA ASP A 15 1.06 -19.26 5.97
C ASP A 15 -0.14 -19.82 6.76
N PRO A 16 -1.14 -20.44 6.09
CA PRO A 16 -2.40 -20.83 6.71
C PRO A 16 -2.25 -21.88 7.82
N THR A 17 -1.17 -22.65 7.80
CA THR A 17 -0.89 -23.67 8.83
C THR A 17 0.12 -23.22 9.87
N GLY A 18 0.85 -22.14 9.59
CA GLY A 18 1.94 -21.63 10.43
C GLY A 18 3.25 -22.39 10.24
N GLY A 19 4.36 -21.69 10.53
CA GLY A 19 5.70 -22.27 10.56
C GLY A 19 6.37 -22.43 9.20
N LEU A 20 5.71 -22.04 8.10
CA LEU A 20 6.29 -22.12 6.76
C LEU A 20 7.55 -21.23 6.64
N TYR A 21 7.52 -20.09 7.30
CA TYR A 21 8.61 -19.12 7.36
C TYR A 21 9.33 -19.13 8.71
N ALA A 22 9.31 -20.26 9.44
CA ALA A 22 9.95 -20.36 10.76
C ALA A 22 11.47 -20.17 10.72
N LYS A 23 12.13 -20.41 9.58
CA LYS A 23 13.56 -20.13 9.40
C LYS A 23 13.77 -18.73 8.81
N PRO A 24 14.80 -17.98 9.26
CA PRO A 24 15.83 -18.36 10.24
C PRO A 24 15.43 -18.07 11.71
N TYR A 25 14.16 -17.84 11.99
CA TYR A 25 13.66 -17.45 13.31
C TYR A 25 13.59 -18.61 14.32
N ASP A 26 13.97 -19.83 13.95
CA ASP A 26 13.97 -21.02 14.79
C ASP A 26 14.98 -20.94 15.96
N GLN A 27 16.00 -20.07 15.83
CA GLN A 27 16.94 -19.74 16.92
C GLN A 27 16.63 -18.39 17.60
N ALA A 28 15.55 -17.71 17.22
CA ALA A 28 15.16 -16.44 17.83
C ALA A 28 14.59 -16.64 19.23
N ARG A 29 14.19 -15.55 19.90
CA ARG A 29 13.53 -15.62 21.22
C ARG A 29 12.21 -16.41 21.13
N PRO A 30 11.76 -17.12 22.18
CA PRO A 30 10.56 -17.97 22.13
C PRO A 30 9.29 -17.25 21.64
N GLU A 31 9.14 -15.97 21.95
CA GLU A 31 8.05 -15.12 21.46
C GLU A 31 8.04 -14.98 19.93
N ILE A 32 9.22 -14.85 19.32
CA ILE A 32 9.41 -14.75 17.87
C ILE A 32 9.16 -16.10 17.21
N GLN A 33 9.67 -17.18 17.81
CA GLN A 33 9.41 -18.54 17.35
C GLN A 33 7.89 -18.83 17.34
N ALA A 34 7.18 -18.45 18.41
CA ALA A 34 5.74 -18.62 18.50
C ALA A 34 4.97 -17.80 17.45
N LEU A 35 5.40 -16.54 17.18
CA LEU A 35 4.80 -15.71 16.14
C LEU A 35 4.96 -16.32 14.75
N MET A 36 6.15 -16.82 14.42
CA MET A 36 6.42 -17.42 13.11
C MET A 36 5.81 -18.81 12.95
N ALA A 37 5.59 -19.54 14.05
CA ALA A 37 4.92 -20.85 14.05
C ALA A 37 3.38 -20.75 14.02
N ALA A 38 2.79 -19.61 14.36
CA ALA A 38 1.34 -19.43 14.34
C ALA A 38 0.81 -19.35 12.90
N PRO A 39 -0.44 -19.79 12.63
CA PRO A 39 -1.12 -19.55 11.36
C PRO A 39 -1.28 -18.07 10.98
N GLY A 40 -1.49 -17.80 9.69
CA GLY A 40 -1.80 -16.49 9.12
C GLY A 40 -0.61 -15.81 8.45
N ALA A 41 -0.89 -14.81 7.62
CA ALA A 41 0.12 -14.19 6.75
C ALA A 41 1.33 -13.63 7.50
N LYS A 42 2.52 -13.86 6.93
CA LYS A 42 3.80 -13.32 7.41
C LYS A 42 4.22 -12.11 6.60
N VAL A 43 4.99 -11.21 7.21
CA VAL A 43 5.52 -10.02 6.53
C VAL A 43 7.01 -10.20 6.27
N LEU A 44 7.37 -10.29 5.00
CA LEU A 44 8.72 -10.59 4.52
C LEU A 44 8.83 -10.28 3.02
N HIS A 45 10.01 -9.81 2.59
CA HIS A 45 10.27 -9.48 1.19
C HIS A 45 10.75 -10.71 0.41
N PHE A 46 11.86 -11.33 0.83
CA PHE A 46 12.35 -12.60 0.28
C PHE A 46 12.67 -13.60 1.42
N PRO A 47 11.93 -14.72 1.52
CA PRO A 47 12.11 -15.71 2.56
C PRO A 47 13.58 -16.14 2.69
N ASN A 48 14.12 -16.11 3.91
CA ASN A 48 15.49 -16.52 4.27
C ASN A 48 16.64 -15.64 3.76
N PHE A 49 16.39 -14.66 2.88
CA PHE A 49 17.44 -13.78 2.33
C PHE A 49 17.31 -12.36 2.82
N ASP A 50 16.07 -11.88 2.91
CA ASP A 50 15.73 -10.55 3.38
C ASP A 50 14.79 -10.67 4.57
N THR A 51 15.38 -10.74 5.76
CA THR A 51 14.67 -10.99 7.03
C THR A 51 14.50 -9.73 7.86
N ASP A 52 14.99 -8.59 7.37
CA ASP A 52 14.92 -7.33 8.09
C ASP A 52 13.51 -6.77 7.95
N THR A 53 12.74 -6.86 9.03
CA THR A 53 11.38 -6.32 9.09
C THR A 53 11.09 -5.67 10.43
N HIS A 54 10.19 -4.69 10.42
CA HIS A 54 9.70 -4.03 11.62
C HIS A 54 8.68 -4.88 12.38
N CYS A 55 8.07 -5.86 11.71
CA CYS A 55 7.04 -6.74 12.26
C CYS A 55 6.91 -7.99 11.40
N LEU A 56 6.67 -9.13 12.05
CA LEU A 56 6.83 -10.44 11.40
C LEU A 56 5.55 -11.05 10.83
N THR A 57 4.39 -10.58 11.30
CA THR A 57 3.09 -11.09 10.86
C THR A 57 2.20 -9.93 10.46
N PHE A 58 1.31 -10.17 9.50
CA PHE A 58 0.39 -9.13 9.02
C PHE A 58 -0.42 -8.52 10.17
N ARG A 59 -0.98 -9.37 11.05
CA ARG A 59 -1.67 -8.93 12.27
C ARG A 59 -0.80 -8.09 13.21
N THR A 60 0.48 -8.45 13.39
CA THR A 60 1.39 -7.68 14.24
C THR A 60 1.65 -6.30 13.63
N CYS A 61 1.84 -6.23 12.31
CA CYS A 61 1.99 -4.97 11.60
C CYS A 61 0.74 -4.10 11.70
N LEU A 62 -0.45 -4.67 11.44
CA LEU A 62 -1.74 -4.00 11.63
C LEU A 62 -1.90 -3.46 13.06
N ALA A 63 -1.51 -4.21 14.08
CA ALA A 63 -1.59 -3.78 15.47
C ALA A 63 -0.66 -2.60 15.79
N ILE A 64 0.49 -2.48 15.10
CA ILE A 64 1.37 -1.31 15.21
C ILE A 64 0.67 -0.07 14.63
N PHE A 65 0.09 -0.20 13.44
CA PHE A 65 -0.67 0.88 12.80
C PHE A 65 -1.89 1.28 13.64
N ASP A 66 -2.68 0.33 14.11
CA ASP A 66 -3.85 0.54 14.94
C ASP A 66 -3.51 1.33 16.23
N ARG A 67 -2.49 0.87 16.96
CA ARG A 67 -2.05 1.53 18.19
C ARG A 67 -1.62 2.97 17.94
N TRP A 68 -0.87 3.22 16.85
CA TRP A 68 -0.47 4.58 16.51
C TRP A 68 -1.69 5.43 16.14
N SER A 69 -2.59 4.91 15.32
CA SER A 69 -3.81 5.60 14.88
C SER A 69 -4.71 5.98 16.05
N LYS A 70 -4.94 5.07 17.00
CA LYS A 70 -5.71 5.33 18.23
C LYS A 70 -5.08 6.42 19.11
N ALA A 71 -3.76 6.56 19.08
CA ALA A 71 -3.06 7.64 19.78
C ALA A 71 -3.09 8.99 19.02
N HIS A 72 -3.51 8.99 17.75
CA HIS A 72 -3.56 10.18 16.89
C HIS A 72 -4.87 10.23 16.10
N PRO A 73 -6.05 10.27 16.75
CA PRO A 73 -7.35 10.03 16.09
C PRO A 73 -7.68 11.00 14.94
N ASP A 74 -7.07 12.19 14.92
CA ASP A 74 -7.28 13.21 13.89
C ASP A 74 -6.30 13.10 12.70
N HIS A 75 -5.50 12.02 12.61
CA HIS A 75 -4.58 11.85 11.49
C HIS A 75 -5.32 11.75 10.15
N ASP A 76 -4.74 12.28 9.07
CA ASP A 76 -5.23 12.03 7.71
C ASP A 76 -5.17 10.53 7.37
N PRO A 77 -6.00 10.03 6.44
CA PRO A 77 -6.06 8.61 6.11
C PRO A 77 -4.68 7.99 5.85
N ILE A 78 -4.47 6.78 6.36
CA ILE A 78 -3.27 6.00 6.08
C ILE A 78 -3.59 4.98 5.00
N VAL A 79 -2.83 4.99 3.91
CA VAL A 79 -2.88 4.00 2.85
C VAL A 79 -1.87 2.88 3.13
N ILE A 80 -2.32 1.63 3.05
CA ILE A 80 -1.46 0.46 3.18
C ILE A 80 -1.62 -0.39 1.92
N LEU A 81 -0.54 -0.49 1.14
CA LEU A 81 -0.42 -1.47 0.07
C LEU A 81 -0.11 -2.83 0.72
N VAL A 82 -0.89 -3.85 0.38
CA VAL A 82 -0.73 -5.22 0.85
C VAL A 82 -0.23 -6.02 -0.34
N ASN A 83 1.09 -6.12 -0.47
CA ASN A 83 1.75 -6.76 -1.60
C ASN A 83 1.74 -8.28 -1.39
N SER A 84 0.86 -8.96 -2.12
CA SER A 84 0.63 -10.39 -1.96
C SER A 84 1.60 -11.20 -2.81
N SER A 85 2.51 -11.90 -2.14
CA SER A 85 3.61 -12.63 -2.77
C SER A 85 3.44 -14.14 -2.66
N ASP A 86 3.62 -14.80 -3.80
CA ASP A 86 3.74 -16.26 -3.90
C ASP A 86 5.22 -16.65 -3.86
N PHE A 87 5.55 -17.72 -3.13
CA PHE A 87 6.92 -18.21 -3.04
C PHE A 87 7.01 -19.68 -3.47
N PRO A 88 7.80 -19.99 -4.51
CA PRO A 88 7.97 -21.37 -4.94
C PRO A 88 8.75 -22.18 -3.90
N LYS A 89 8.49 -23.48 -3.89
CA LYS A 89 9.26 -24.47 -3.13
C LYS A 89 10.74 -24.30 -3.45
N THR A 90 11.52 -24.13 -2.39
CA THR A 90 12.97 -23.93 -2.49
C THR A 90 13.68 -24.90 -1.56
N LEU A 91 14.55 -25.75 -2.10
CA LEU A 91 15.23 -26.80 -1.33
C LEU A 91 16.01 -26.20 -0.16
N GLY A 92 15.73 -26.69 1.05
CA GLY A 92 16.38 -26.23 2.29
C GLY A 92 15.80 -24.94 2.88
N GLN A 93 14.82 -24.33 2.23
CA GLN A 93 14.20 -23.06 2.60
C GLN A 93 12.69 -23.18 2.78
N LEU A 94 11.96 -23.44 1.69
CA LEU A 94 10.52 -23.64 1.68
C LEU A 94 10.20 -25.09 1.30
N PRO A 95 9.56 -25.88 2.19
CA PRO A 95 9.29 -27.30 1.94
C PRO A 95 8.25 -27.56 0.83
N HIS A 96 7.37 -26.59 0.56
CA HIS A 96 6.35 -26.60 -0.49
C HIS A 96 6.09 -25.17 -0.99
N ASP A 97 5.33 -25.04 -2.08
CA ASP A 97 4.92 -23.74 -2.63
C ASP A 97 4.02 -23.01 -1.62
N ALA A 98 4.32 -21.74 -1.39
CA ALA A 98 3.59 -20.84 -0.51
C ALA A 98 2.81 -19.87 -1.38
N ASN A 99 1.63 -20.30 -1.83
CA ASN A 99 0.82 -19.50 -2.74
C ASN A 99 -0.47 -19.03 -2.07
N PHE A 100 -0.93 -17.85 -2.45
CA PHE A 100 -2.27 -17.42 -2.13
C PHE A 100 -3.31 -18.22 -2.92
N ASP A 101 -4.36 -18.61 -2.22
CA ASP A 101 -5.58 -19.22 -2.73
C ASP A 101 -6.79 -18.43 -2.25
N ALA A 102 -8.00 -18.87 -2.61
CA ALA A 102 -9.24 -18.19 -2.22
C ALA A 102 -9.40 -18.08 -0.69
N SER A 103 -8.93 -19.05 0.10
CA SER A 103 -9.05 -19.00 1.57
C SER A 103 -8.08 -17.98 2.16
N THR A 104 -6.81 -18.10 1.81
CA THR A 104 -5.71 -17.29 2.36
C THR A 104 -5.79 -15.83 1.92
N ILE A 105 -6.27 -15.54 0.70
CA ILE A 105 -6.49 -14.14 0.29
C ILE A 105 -7.66 -13.51 1.07
N ASN A 106 -8.70 -14.30 1.39
CA ASN A 106 -9.82 -13.85 2.21
C ASN A 106 -9.44 -13.63 3.68
N GLU A 107 -8.45 -14.37 4.19
CA GLU A 107 -7.91 -14.17 5.53
C GLU A 107 -7.31 -12.78 5.73
N LEU A 108 -6.81 -12.12 4.68
CA LEU A 108 -6.31 -10.74 4.77
C LEU A 108 -7.41 -9.76 5.21
N ASP A 109 -8.61 -9.84 4.62
CA ASP A 109 -9.77 -9.04 5.06
C ASP A 109 -10.17 -9.40 6.50
N ALA A 110 -10.17 -10.69 6.85
CA ALA A 110 -10.51 -11.13 8.19
C ALA A 110 -9.54 -10.58 9.25
N ASP A 111 -8.25 -10.54 8.94
CA ASP A 111 -7.22 -9.98 9.82
C ASP A 111 -7.34 -8.45 9.92
N ILE A 112 -7.62 -7.74 8.83
CA ILE A 112 -7.92 -6.29 8.86
C ILE A 112 -9.13 -6.03 9.75
N ALA A 113 -10.24 -6.74 9.54
CA ALA A 113 -11.46 -6.60 10.34
C ALA A 113 -11.20 -6.86 11.83
N ALA A 114 -10.43 -7.90 12.14
CA ALA A 114 -10.17 -8.31 13.52
C ALA A 114 -9.24 -7.36 14.28
N VAL A 115 -8.30 -6.70 13.59
CA VAL A 115 -7.27 -5.85 14.23
C VAL A 115 -7.62 -4.37 14.14
N ILE A 116 -8.02 -3.88 12.97
CA ILE A 116 -8.31 -2.46 12.73
C ILE A 116 -9.77 -2.11 13.06
N GLY A 117 -10.69 -3.00 12.73
CA GLY A 117 -12.14 -2.74 12.70
C GLY A 117 -12.59 -2.20 11.35
N SER A 118 -13.63 -2.78 10.75
CA SER A 118 -14.13 -2.39 9.42
C SER A 118 -14.69 -0.97 9.39
N GLU A 119 -15.14 -0.44 10.52
CA GLU A 119 -15.64 0.93 10.68
C GLU A 119 -14.55 2.00 10.56
N ARG A 120 -13.28 1.62 10.65
CA ARG A 120 -12.11 2.49 10.46
C ARG A 120 -11.41 2.25 9.13
N VAL A 121 -12.07 1.56 8.20
CA VAL A 121 -11.56 1.33 6.86
C VAL A 121 -12.41 2.10 5.85
N ILE A 122 -11.74 2.83 4.96
CA ILE A 122 -12.34 3.35 3.73
C ILE A 122 -12.50 2.16 2.80
N THR A 123 -13.70 1.58 2.75
CA THR A 123 -13.96 0.37 1.96
C THR A 123 -14.44 0.70 0.54
N PRO A 124 -14.31 -0.25 -0.40
CA PRO A 124 -15.01 -0.20 -1.68
C PRO A 124 -16.51 0.14 -1.56
N ASP A 125 -17.21 -0.42 -0.57
CA ASP A 125 -18.64 -0.13 -0.37
C ASP A 125 -18.91 1.31 0.10
N MET A 126 -18.02 1.89 0.90
CA MET A 126 -18.11 3.29 1.31
C MET A 126 -18.04 4.22 0.09
N VAL A 127 -17.11 3.94 -0.84
CA VAL A 127 -16.95 4.72 -2.08
C VAL A 127 -18.08 4.41 -3.07
N ARG A 128 -18.51 3.15 -3.20
CA ARG A 128 -19.58 2.75 -4.12
C ARG A 128 -20.92 3.36 -3.73
N GLY A 129 -21.23 3.43 -2.43
CA GLY A 129 -22.48 4.00 -1.94
C GLY A 129 -23.71 3.37 -2.60
N LYS A 130 -24.41 4.15 -3.45
CA LYS A 130 -25.63 3.72 -4.15
C LYS A 130 -25.42 3.48 -5.66
N PHE A 131 -24.20 3.64 -6.15
CA PHE A 131 -23.90 3.45 -7.57
C PHE A 131 -23.93 1.96 -7.93
N PRO A 132 -24.23 1.61 -9.20
CA PRO A 132 -24.26 0.22 -9.64
C PRO A 132 -22.91 -0.49 -9.48
N THR A 133 -21.82 0.22 -9.77
CA THR A 133 -20.45 -0.27 -9.65
C THR A 133 -19.58 0.73 -8.89
N LEU A 134 -18.46 0.25 -8.35
CA LEU A 134 -17.44 1.05 -7.69
C LEU A 134 -16.85 2.04 -8.68
N ARG A 135 -16.53 1.57 -9.89
CA ARG A 135 -16.08 2.43 -10.99
C ARG A 135 -17.04 3.57 -11.28
N ASP A 136 -18.35 3.32 -11.36
CA ASP A 136 -19.33 4.38 -11.60
C ASP A 136 -19.31 5.44 -10.50
N ALA A 137 -19.14 5.01 -9.24
CA ALA A 137 -19.03 5.91 -8.10
C ALA A 137 -17.75 6.75 -8.15
N VAL A 138 -16.62 6.13 -8.51
CA VAL A 138 -15.33 6.81 -8.67
C VAL A 138 -15.38 7.85 -9.79
N LEU A 139 -15.96 7.50 -10.94
CA LEU A 139 -16.16 8.42 -12.06
C LEU A 139 -17.12 9.57 -11.73
N ALA A 140 -18.00 9.37 -10.75
CA ALA A 140 -18.88 10.41 -10.21
C ALA A 140 -18.24 11.22 -9.07
N GLY A 141 -16.97 10.96 -8.72
CA GLY A 141 -16.26 11.66 -7.65
C GLY A 141 -16.74 11.30 -6.24
N ASN A 142 -17.33 10.12 -6.04
CA ASN A 142 -17.95 9.72 -4.77
C ASN A 142 -16.95 9.24 -3.70
N TRP A 143 -15.70 9.70 -3.74
CA TRP A 143 -14.75 9.48 -2.66
C TRP A 143 -15.17 10.30 -1.44
N PRO A 144 -15.02 9.76 -0.21
CA PRO A 144 -15.33 10.52 0.99
C PRO A 144 -14.34 11.69 1.17
N ASP A 145 -14.85 12.82 1.68
CA ASP A 145 -13.98 13.93 2.07
C ASP A 145 -13.04 13.51 3.19
N ILE A 146 -11.78 14.00 3.14
CA ILE A 146 -10.76 13.73 4.17
C ILE A 146 -11.30 14.00 5.59
N ALA A 147 -12.10 15.06 5.77
CA ALA A 147 -12.67 15.42 7.07
C ALA A 147 -13.55 14.31 7.67
N HIS A 148 -14.23 13.51 6.84
CA HIS A 148 -15.08 12.40 7.28
C HIS A 148 -14.31 11.11 7.55
N VAL A 149 -13.11 10.97 6.98
CA VAL A 149 -12.30 9.74 7.07
C VAL A 149 -10.96 9.95 7.80
N ARG A 150 -10.84 11.02 8.59
CA ARG A 150 -9.72 11.12 9.56
C ARG A 150 -9.71 9.90 10.48
N GLY A 151 -8.53 9.44 10.84
CA GLY A 151 -8.34 8.24 11.66
C GLY A 151 -8.60 6.92 10.93
N HIS A 152 -8.95 6.95 9.64
CA HIS A 152 -9.22 5.74 8.85
C HIS A 152 -7.99 5.23 8.10
N PHE A 153 -8.10 3.98 7.66
CA PHE A 153 -7.15 3.30 6.79
C PHE A 153 -7.79 3.04 5.43
N LEU A 154 -6.99 3.06 4.37
CA LEU A 154 -7.35 2.58 3.05
C LEU A 154 -6.37 1.46 2.68
N PHE A 155 -6.88 0.27 2.46
CA PHE A 155 -6.06 -0.88 2.06
C PHE A 155 -6.18 -1.12 0.56
N VAL A 156 -5.06 -1.44 -0.08
CA VAL A 156 -5.03 -1.83 -1.50
C VAL A 156 -4.27 -3.14 -1.59
N LEU A 157 -4.91 -4.18 -2.10
CA LEU A 157 -4.22 -5.37 -2.53
C LEU A 157 -3.31 -4.97 -3.69
N ASP A 158 -2.00 -5.17 -3.52
CA ASP A 158 -1.02 -5.10 -4.61
C ASP A 158 -0.74 -6.55 -5.00
N GLY A 159 -1.63 -7.10 -5.81
CA GLY A 159 -1.60 -8.50 -6.23
C GLY A 159 -1.19 -8.67 -7.68
N ASN A 160 -0.69 -9.86 -8.01
CA ASN A 160 -0.63 -10.28 -9.41
C ASN A 160 -2.07 -10.52 -9.94
N THR A 161 -2.21 -10.71 -11.26
CA THR A 161 -3.52 -10.94 -11.90
C THR A 161 -4.31 -12.11 -11.29
N ASN A 162 -3.64 -13.16 -10.80
CA ASN A 162 -4.30 -14.27 -10.14
C ASN A 162 -4.84 -13.88 -8.76
N HIS A 163 -4.05 -13.15 -7.96
CA HIS A 163 -4.49 -12.70 -6.62
C HIS A 163 -5.66 -11.72 -6.73
N GLU A 164 -5.61 -10.79 -7.67
CA GLU A 164 -6.70 -9.85 -7.92
C GLU A 164 -7.98 -10.58 -8.39
N ALA A 165 -7.83 -11.65 -9.18
CA ALA A 165 -8.95 -12.49 -9.61
C ALA A 165 -9.56 -13.28 -8.44
N LEU A 166 -8.73 -13.91 -7.60
CA LEU A 166 -9.16 -14.61 -6.38
C LEU A 166 -9.86 -13.63 -5.42
N TYR A 167 -9.33 -12.42 -5.28
CA TYR A 167 -9.89 -11.43 -4.37
C TYR A 167 -11.26 -10.91 -4.83
N ARG A 168 -11.49 -10.71 -6.12
CA ARG A 168 -12.84 -10.30 -6.59
C ARG A 168 -13.86 -11.44 -6.70
N GLU A 169 -13.43 -12.70 -6.65
CA GLU A 169 -14.32 -13.83 -6.86
C GLU A 169 -15.48 -13.86 -5.85
N GLY A 170 -16.73 -13.85 -6.35
CA GLY A 170 -17.92 -13.79 -5.49
C GLY A 170 -18.23 -12.39 -4.92
N HIS A 171 -17.40 -11.39 -5.20
CA HIS A 171 -17.50 -10.01 -4.72
C HIS A 171 -17.53 -9.03 -5.91
N PRO A 172 -18.58 -9.07 -6.77
CA PRO A 172 -18.67 -8.18 -7.92
C PRO A 172 -18.59 -6.72 -7.46
N SER A 173 -17.80 -5.92 -8.18
CA SER A 173 -17.52 -4.53 -7.82
C SER A 173 -16.91 -4.38 -6.40
N LEU A 174 -16.16 -5.39 -5.95
CA LEU A 174 -15.57 -5.49 -4.60
C LEU A 174 -16.59 -5.37 -3.45
N SER A 175 -17.85 -5.75 -3.71
CA SER A 175 -18.91 -5.70 -2.70
C SER A 175 -18.54 -6.50 -1.46
N GLY A 176 -18.54 -5.89 -0.28
CA GLY A 176 -18.20 -6.53 1.00
C GLY A 176 -16.71 -6.73 1.26
N ARG A 177 -15.82 -6.28 0.37
CA ARG A 177 -14.36 -6.32 0.57
C ARG A 177 -13.88 -5.15 1.42
N LEU A 178 -12.73 -5.32 2.08
CA LEU A 178 -12.09 -4.26 2.88
C LEU A 178 -10.94 -3.56 2.15
N MET A 179 -10.41 -4.17 1.09
CA MET A 179 -9.34 -3.60 0.29
C MET A 179 -9.84 -3.26 -1.11
N PHE A 180 -9.21 -2.26 -1.71
CA PHE A 180 -9.24 -2.05 -3.16
C PHE A 180 -8.24 -3.01 -3.83
N GLY A 181 -8.23 -3.07 -5.15
CA GLY A 181 -7.23 -3.80 -5.93
C GLY A 181 -6.94 -3.08 -7.25
N PHE A 182 -5.97 -3.57 -8.01
CA PHE A 182 -5.60 -3.00 -9.31
C PHE A 182 -6.35 -3.70 -10.44
N TYR A 183 -7.42 -3.05 -10.92
CA TYR A 183 -8.26 -3.53 -12.01
C TYR A 183 -8.21 -2.57 -13.21
N ASP A 184 -8.41 -3.11 -14.41
CA ASP A 184 -8.44 -2.33 -15.65
C ASP A 184 -9.54 -1.24 -15.60
N ALA A 185 -9.30 -0.11 -16.25
CA ALA A 185 -10.21 1.03 -16.24
C ALA A 185 -11.58 0.79 -16.88
N SER A 186 -11.81 -0.36 -17.51
CA SER A 186 -13.12 -0.81 -18.00
C SER A 186 -13.89 -1.70 -17.02
N GLU A 187 -13.24 -2.22 -15.98
CA GLU A 187 -13.82 -3.19 -15.04
C GLU A 187 -14.67 -2.50 -13.94
N PRO A 188 -15.75 -3.15 -13.45
CA PRO A 188 -16.60 -2.60 -12.38
C PRO A 188 -15.86 -2.26 -11.08
N GLU A 189 -14.75 -2.94 -10.81
CA GLU A 189 -13.91 -2.78 -9.62
C GLU A 189 -12.90 -1.61 -9.71
N ALA A 190 -12.77 -0.94 -10.86
CA ALA A 190 -11.74 0.08 -11.05
C ALA A 190 -11.90 1.28 -10.11
N ALA A 191 -10.87 1.57 -9.32
CA ALA A 191 -10.85 2.71 -8.40
C ALA A 191 -9.46 3.31 -8.20
N ILE A 192 -8.44 2.45 -8.14
CA ILE A 192 -7.05 2.82 -7.87
C ILE A 192 -6.16 2.18 -8.94
N PHE A 193 -5.15 2.91 -9.42
CA PHE A 193 -4.19 2.44 -10.42
C PHE A 193 -2.76 2.50 -9.88
N ASN A 194 -1.95 1.52 -10.30
CA ASN A 194 -0.51 1.50 -10.05
C ASN A 194 0.23 1.78 -11.37
N ILE A 195 0.77 2.99 -11.52
CA ILE A 195 1.49 3.43 -12.73
C ILE A 195 2.94 3.70 -12.36
N GLN A 196 3.87 2.91 -12.90
CA GLN A 196 5.26 2.88 -12.42
C GLN A 196 6.13 4.00 -12.98
N ASP A 197 5.80 4.50 -14.18
CA ASP A 197 6.63 5.47 -14.90
C ASP A 197 5.92 6.81 -15.06
N PRO A 198 6.03 7.72 -14.07
CA PRO A 198 5.39 9.02 -14.16
C PRO A 198 6.07 9.96 -15.16
N VAL A 199 7.25 9.61 -15.70
CA VAL A 199 7.94 10.43 -16.71
C VAL A 199 7.30 10.19 -18.07
N ASN A 200 7.16 8.92 -18.48
CA ASN A 200 6.60 8.58 -19.77
C ASN A 200 5.06 8.51 -19.76
N GLU A 201 4.45 8.21 -18.61
CA GLU A 201 3.00 8.05 -18.47
C GLU A 201 2.32 9.24 -17.78
N GLN A 202 3.00 10.39 -17.65
CA GLN A 202 2.48 11.57 -16.95
C GLN A 202 1.07 11.98 -17.41
N GLY A 203 0.83 11.95 -18.73
CA GLY A 203 -0.46 12.27 -19.32
C GLY A 203 -1.55 11.25 -18.96
N HIS A 204 -1.20 9.96 -18.95
CA HIS A 204 -2.12 8.90 -18.57
C HIS A 204 -2.52 9.00 -17.08
N ILE A 205 -1.54 9.24 -16.20
CA ILE A 205 -1.79 9.48 -14.78
C ILE A 205 -2.73 10.66 -14.60
N ARG A 206 -2.45 11.79 -15.27
CA ARG A 206 -3.28 12.99 -15.20
C ARG A 206 -4.72 12.72 -15.63
N ASP A 207 -4.91 12.00 -16.72
CA ASP A 207 -6.24 11.64 -17.24
C ASP A 207 -7.02 10.76 -16.26
N LEU A 208 -6.36 9.80 -15.60
CA LEU A 208 -6.98 8.95 -14.58
C LEU A 208 -7.39 9.77 -13.36
N VAL A 209 -6.48 10.62 -12.86
CA VAL A 209 -6.73 11.51 -11.72
C VAL A 209 -7.90 12.44 -11.99
N GLN A 210 -7.96 13.05 -13.19
CA GLN A 210 -9.07 13.94 -13.59
C GLN A 210 -10.42 13.22 -13.68
N LYS A 211 -10.43 11.92 -13.97
CA LYS A 211 -11.64 11.08 -13.97
C LYS A 211 -12.10 10.68 -12.58
N GLY A 212 -11.34 10.98 -11.53
CA GLY A 212 -11.66 10.65 -10.15
C GLY A 212 -10.95 9.42 -9.59
N PHE A 213 -10.14 8.72 -10.40
CA PHE A 213 -9.35 7.60 -9.89
C PHE A 213 -8.20 8.07 -9.00
N ILE A 214 -7.81 7.23 -8.04
CA ILE A 214 -6.56 7.41 -7.29
C ILE A 214 -5.44 6.73 -8.08
N VAL A 215 -4.30 7.41 -8.21
CA VAL A 215 -3.10 6.83 -8.84
C VAL A 215 -1.96 6.78 -7.83
N ARG A 216 -1.38 5.59 -7.72
CA ARG A 216 -0.10 5.34 -7.09
C ARG A 216 0.99 5.30 -8.15
N THR A 217 2.08 6.00 -7.90
CA THR A 217 3.29 6.00 -8.74
C THR A 217 4.55 5.98 -7.87
N ARG A 218 5.73 6.09 -8.48
CA ARG A 218 7.02 6.04 -7.78
C ARG A 218 7.85 7.31 -8.01
N ALA A 219 8.58 7.74 -7.00
CA ALA A 219 9.57 8.82 -7.09
C ALA A 219 10.92 8.35 -7.62
N ASP A 220 11.20 7.05 -7.50
CA ASP A 220 12.45 6.38 -7.83
C ASP A 220 12.21 4.89 -8.15
N ALA A 221 13.16 4.25 -8.81
CA ALA A 221 13.14 2.82 -9.10
C ALA A 221 14.58 2.25 -9.15
N ASP A 222 14.75 1.01 -8.67
CA ASP A 222 15.97 0.21 -8.83
C ASP A 222 17.28 0.92 -8.44
N THR A 223 17.19 1.90 -7.52
CA THR A 223 18.30 2.78 -7.08
C THR A 223 18.86 3.70 -8.17
N GLU A 224 18.27 3.77 -9.36
CA GLU A 224 18.81 4.51 -10.51
C GLU A 224 18.89 6.00 -10.21
N GLU A 225 17.78 6.62 -9.81
CA GLU A 225 17.68 8.04 -9.48
C GLU A 225 18.64 8.43 -8.36
N ALA A 226 18.72 7.59 -7.32
CA ALA A 226 19.56 7.84 -6.17
C ALA A 226 21.07 7.82 -6.50
N ARG A 227 21.50 6.95 -7.43
CA ARG A 227 22.92 6.84 -7.82
C ARG A 227 23.44 8.04 -8.60
N VAL A 228 22.56 8.74 -9.31
CA VAL A 228 22.92 9.93 -10.12
C VAL A 228 22.34 11.22 -9.55
N HIS A 229 21.66 11.15 -8.39
CA HIS A 229 20.94 12.26 -7.77
C HIS A 229 19.94 12.95 -8.73
N ASP A 230 19.22 12.16 -9.52
CA ASP A 230 18.20 12.67 -10.45
C ASP A 230 16.81 12.65 -9.80
N ASP A 231 16.26 13.83 -9.56
CA ASP A 231 14.91 14.03 -9.02
C ASP A 231 13.84 14.22 -10.11
N SER A 232 14.16 13.96 -11.39
CA SER A 232 13.25 14.11 -12.52
C SER A 232 11.98 13.27 -12.38
N ARG A 233 12.09 11.99 -12.00
CA ARG A 233 10.93 11.09 -11.78
C ARG A 233 10.03 11.60 -10.66
N MET A 234 10.63 12.00 -9.53
CA MET A 234 9.89 12.59 -8.41
C MET A 234 9.12 13.86 -8.82
N ARG A 235 9.75 14.78 -9.55
CA ARG A 235 9.05 15.97 -10.08
C ARG A 235 7.93 15.60 -11.04
N ALA A 236 8.14 14.61 -11.91
CA ALA A 236 7.11 14.12 -12.83
C ALA A 236 5.92 13.51 -12.07
N ALA A 237 6.19 12.70 -11.04
CA ALA A 237 5.17 12.13 -10.14
C ALA A 237 4.32 13.23 -9.50
N LEU A 238 4.96 14.24 -8.90
CA LEU A 238 4.27 15.38 -8.30
C LEU A 238 3.44 16.17 -9.33
N ALA A 239 3.99 16.44 -10.51
CA ALA A 239 3.33 17.19 -11.57
C ALA A 239 2.21 16.42 -12.29
N SER A 240 2.22 15.08 -12.22
CA SER A 240 1.20 14.22 -12.81
C SER A 240 -0.15 14.31 -12.09
N GLY A 241 -0.13 14.68 -10.80
CA GLY A 241 -1.31 14.66 -9.94
C GLY A 241 -1.57 13.32 -9.26
N ALA A 242 -0.66 12.34 -9.37
CA ALA A 242 -0.74 11.11 -8.58
C ALA A 242 -0.90 11.43 -7.08
N GLN A 243 -1.84 10.77 -6.44
CA GLN A 243 -2.17 11.02 -5.03
C GLN A 243 -1.27 10.20 -4.08
N LEU A 244 -0.71 9.08 -4.56
CA LEU A 244 0.20 8.23 -3.79
C LEU A 244 1.54 8.13 -4.53
N ILE A 245 2.63 8.49 -3.86
CA ILE A 245 3.98 8.45 -4.44
C ILE A 245 4.87 7.64 -3.50
N SER A 246 5.29 6.46 -3.96
CA SER A 246 6.19 5.58 -3.21
C SER A 246 7.66 5.94 -3.48
N THR A 247 8.51 5.70 -2.50
CA THR A 247 9.96 5.93 -2.57
C THR A 247 10.68 5.03 -1.57
N ASP A 248 11.84 4.53 -1.95
CA ASP A 248 12.76 3.87 -1.00
C ASP A 248 13.62 4.89 -0.23
N TYR A 249 13.60 6.16 -0.62
CA TYR A 249 14.53 7.20 -0.19
C TYR A 249 13.83 8.34 0.58
N TYR A 250 12.96 8.01 1.53
CA TYR A 250 12.37 9.02 2.43
C TYR A 250 13.37 9.52 3.48
N ALA A 251 13.11 10.69 4.05
CA ALA A 251 14.02 11.29 5.02
C ALA A 251 14.19 10.40 6.27
N GLY A 252 15.43 10.05 6.59
CA GLY A 252 15.77 9.21 7.75
C GLY A 252 15.68 7.70 7.51
N VAL A 253 15.46 7.25 6.28
CA VAL A 253 15.62 5.83 5.91
C VAL A 253 17.08 5.39 6.06
N PRO A 254 17.37 4.12 6.40
CA PRO A 254 18.72 3.58 6.33
C PRO A 254 19.32 3.71 4.92
N ASP A 255 20.56 4.20 4.83
CA ASP A 255 21.31 4.35 3.57
C ASP A 255 22.57 3.47 3.57
N PRO A 256 22.44 2.15 3.34
CA PRO A 256 23.58 1.23 3.37
C PRO A 256 24.56 1.45 2.21
N LEU A 257 24.12 2.10 1.13
CA LEU A 257 24.94 2.39 -0.05
C LEU A 257 25.64 3.75 0.03
N ALA A 258 25.36 4.54 1.08
CA ALA A 258 25.87 5.89 1.28
C ALA A 258 25.62 6.82 0.07
N LEU A 259 24.47 6.67 -0.59
CA LEU A 259 24.07 7.48 -1.74
C LEU A 259 23.74 8.92 -1.34
N ASN A 260 23.40 9.18 -0.06
CA ASN A 260 23.01 10.50 0.44
C ASN A 260 21.91 11.15 -0.43
N TYR A 261 20.98 10.33 -0.91
CA TYR A 261 19.84 10.76 -1.70
C TYR A 261 18.57 10.72 -0.86
N THR A 262 17.68 11.67 -1.10
CA THR A 262 16.35 11.69 -0.50
C THR A 262 15.37 12.16 -1.57
N ALA A 263 14.29 11.42 -1.76
CA ALA A 263 13.17 11.84 -2.58
C ALA A 263 12.46 13.01 -1.89
N ASP A 264 12.88 14.22 -2.25
CA ASP A 264 12.42 15.44 -1.61
C ASP A 264 11.02 15.84 -2.12
N PHE A 265 10.05 15.83 -1.19
CA PHE A 265 8.69 16.30 -1.43
C PHE A 265 8.57 17.84 -1.47
N GLN A 266 9.68 18.55 -1.19
CA GLN A 266 9.79 20.00 -1.09
C GLN A 266 8.76 20.59 -0.12
N GLY A 267 8.64 19.97 1.06
CA GLY A 267 7.66 20.33 2.07
C GLY A 267 7.11 19.12 2.81
N PRO A 268 5.92 19.26 3.44
CA PRO A 268 5.25 18.13 4.08
C PRO A 268 4.96 17.01 3.07
N TYR A 269 4.94 15.75 3.54
CA TYR A 269 4.48 14.59 2.75
C TYR A 269 2.97 14.59 2.45
N PHE A 270 2.33 15.75 2.58
CA PHE A 270 0.96 16.04 2.22
C PHE A 270 0.89 17.42 1.58
N ARG A 271 0.34 17.48 0.36
CA ARG A 271 0.26 18.72 -0.42
C ARG A 271 -1.03 18.78 -1.21
N CYS A 272 -1.38 19.98 -1.66
CA CYS A 272 -2.46 20.17 -2.59
C CYS A 272 -2.18 19.48 -3.92
N ASN A 273 -3.18 18.80 -4.48
CA ASN A 273 -3.08 18.17 -5.78
C ASN A 273 -3.12 19.24 -6.90
N PRO A 274 -2.09 19.35 -7.76
CA PRO A 274 -2.01 20.41 -8.77
C PRO A 274 -2.95 20.23 -9.96
N VAL A 275 -3.63 19.08 -10.07
CA VAL A 275 -4.49 18.73 -11.21
C VAL A 275 -5.97 18.85 -10.85
N VAL A 276 -6.38 18.35 -9.69
CA VAL A 276 -7.80 18.24 -9.31
C VAL A 276 -8.21 19.05 -8.09
N ALA A 277 -7.27 19.69 -7.38
CA ALA A 277 -7.57 20.51 -6.22
C ALA A 277 -7.32 22.00 -6.48
N HIS A 278 -8.19 22.82 -5.90
CA HIS A 278 -8.00 24.27 -5.81
C HIS A 278 -7.68 24.63 -4.36
N CYS A 279 -6.39 24.81 -4.05
CA CYS A 279 -5.95 25.25 -2.74
C CYS A 279 -5.41 26.68 -2.79
N ALA A 280 -5.44 27.36 -1.65
CA ALA A 280 -4.72 28.62 -1.51
C ALA A 280 -3.23 28.40 -1.86
N PRO A 281 -2.55 29.39 -2.49
CA PRO A 281 -1.14 29.27 -2.85
C PRO A 281 -0.33 28.86 -1.61
N GLN A 282 0.44 27.77 -1.71
CA GLN A 282 1.45 27.52 -0.68
C GLN A 282 2.52 28.61 -0.80
N PRO A 283 3.02 29.16 0.32
CA PRO A 283 4.10 30.12 0.26
C PRO A 283 5.28 29.48 -0.50
N GLN A 284 5.73 30.13 -1.58
CA GLN A 284 6.96 29.76 -2.25
C GLN A 284 8.08 29.78 -1.21
N ILE A 285 8.71 28.63 -0.98
CA ILE A 285 10.01 28.61 -0.33
C ILE A 285 10.98 29.10 -1.40
N ASP A 286 11.25 30.40 -1.37
CA ASP A 286 12.30 31.00 -2.20
C ASP A 286 13.64 30.39 -1.74
N ASN A 287 14.20 29.53 -2.59
CA ASN A 287 15.57 29.04 -2.43
C ASN A 287 16.53 30.18 -2.80
N ASN A 288 16.94 30.96 -1.79
CA ASN A 288 18.13 31.81 -1.84
C ASN A 288 19.35 31.04 -1.31
#